data_AF-A0A5N7IZF1-F1
#
_entry.id   AF-A0A5N7IZF1-F1
#
_cell.length_a   1.000
_cell.length_b   1.000
_cell.length_c   1.000
_cell.angle_alpha   90.00
_cell.angle_beta   90.00
_cell.angle_gamma   90.00
#
_symmetry.space_group_name_H-M   'P 1'
#
loop_
_entity.id
_entity.type
_entity.pdbx_description
1 polymer ?
#
loop_
_entity_poly.entity_id
_entity_poly.type
_entity_poly.pdbx_seq_one_letter_code
_entity_poly.pdbx_strand_id
1 'polypeptide(L)'
;MSSKANEWDEKLFKGTVTQFMYVVEAGDVNIVAFASASLIKTNDLFEREVNSIYILKEFQRKGIGRLLIKSIITKFIEINVKSMIIWTLEDNPSQIFYKHLGGNIVDKRIIDRGGKSLQQIAYAWEDITCIFGHSNR
;
A
#
# COMPACT_ATOMS: atom_id res chain seq x y z
N MET A 1 18.09 -13.59 -11.23
CA MET A 1 16.81 -12.93 -10.88
C MET A 1 17.06 -12.08 -9.63
N SER A 2 16.45 -10.89 -9.51
CA SER A 2 16.69 -10.03 -8.34
C SER A 2 16.13 -10.67 -7.08
N SER A 3 16.75 -10.43 -5.92
CA SER A 3 16.28 -10.96 -4.62
C SER A 3 14.81 -10.65 -4.33
N LYS A 4 14.26 -9.55 -4.87
CA LYS A 4 12.84 -9.21 -4.75
C LYS A 4 11.92 -10.10 -5.59
N ALA A 5 12.35 -10.50 -6.79
CA ALA A 5 11.53 -11.36 -7.65
C ALA A 5 11.28 -12.73 -6.98
N ASN A 6 12.30 -13.28 -6.32
CA ASN A 6 12.16 -14.54 -5.57
C ASN A 6 11.26 -14.38 -4.33
N GLU A 7 11.38 -13.26 -3.60
CA GLU A 7 10.50 -12.97 -2.45
C GLU A 7 9.03 -12.83 -2.89
N TRP A 8 8.79 -12.30 -4.09
CA TRP A 8 7.45 -12.16 -4.66
C TRP A 8 6.89 -13.51 -5.09
N ASP A 9 7.70 -14.35 -5.76
CA ASP A 9 7.29 -15.67 -6.21
C ASP A 9 6.90 -16.58 -5.04
N GLU A 10 7.68 -16.58 -3.95
CA GLU A 10 7.35 -17.36 -2.76
C GLU A 10 6.05 -16.91 -2.11
N LYS A 11 5.87 -15.58 -1.94
CA LYS A 11 4.67 -15.03 -1.30
C LYS A 11 3.40 -15.17 -2.15
N LEU A 12 3.51 -15.17 -3.48
CA LEU A 12 2.36 -15.20 -4.38
C LEU A 12 1.93 -16.62 -4.75
N PHE A 13 2.85 -17.59 -4.83
CA PHE A 13 2.56 -18.86 -5.52
C PHE A 13 2.83 -20.15 -4.71
N LYS A 14 3.40 -20.10 -3.50
CA LYS A 14 3.85 -21.32 -2.78
C LYS A 14 3.28 -21.56 -1.37
N GLY A 15 2.31 -20.79 -0.89
CA GLY A 15 1.76 -20.95 0.46
C GLY A 15 0.30 -20.51 0.62
N THR A 16 -0.18 -20.47 1.87
CA THR A 16 -1.44 -19.79 2.21
C THR A 16 -1.36 -18.34 1.75
N VAL A 17 -2.34 -17.90 0.97
CA VAL A 17 -2.38 -16.54 0.45
C VAL A 17 -2.57 -15.58 1.64
N THR A 18 -1.47 -14.93 2.04
CA THR A 18 -1.43 -13.99 3.17
C THR A 18 -1.49 -12.53 2.72
N GLN A 19 -1.45 -12.29 1.42
CA GLN A 19 -1.52 -10.98 0.79
C GLN A 19 -2.17 -11.08 -0.59
N PHE A 20 -2.68 -9.97 -1.10
CA PHE A 20 -3.13 -9.84 -2.49
C PHE A 20 -2.43 -8.64 -3.16
N MET A 21 -2.50 -8.60 -4.49
CA MET A 21 -1.91 -7.54 -5.30
C MET A 21 -2.88 -7.12 -6.41
N TYR A 22 -2.93 -5.82 -6.66
CA TYR A 22 -3.52 -5.24 -7.86
C TYR A 22 -2.42 -4.64 -8.73
N VAL A 23 -2.57 -4.77 -10.04
CA VAL A 23 -1.68 -4.17 -11.04
C VAL A 23 -2.47 -3.23 -11.94
N VAL A 24 -1.80 -2.24 -12.52
CA VAL A 24 -2.35 -1.39 -13.58
C VAL A 24 -1.52 -1.62 -14.83
N GLU A 25 -2.21 -1.97 -15.91
CA GLU A 25 -1.63 -2.18 -17.23
C GLU A 25 -1.84 -0.93 -18.10
N ALA A 26 -0.87 -0.63 -18.97
CA ALA A 26 -1.00 0.38 -20.00
C ALA A 26 -0.58 -0.22 -21.35
N GLY A 27 -1.49 -0.18 -22.34
CA GLY A 27 -1.31 -0.92 -23.59
C GLY A 27 -1.46 -2.42 -23.36
N ASP A 28 -0.89 -3.23 -24.26
CA ASP A 28 -1.25 -4.65 -24.32
C ASP A 28 -0.58 -5.53 -23.25
N VAL A 29 0.61 -5.17 -22.71
CA VAL A 29 1.32 -6.03 -21.73
C VAL A 29 2.19 -5.25 -20.71
N ASN A 30 2.09 -3.92 -20.62
CA ASN A 30 3.02 -3.17 -19.75
C ASN A 30 2.41 -2.88 -18.37
N ILE A 31 2.90 -3.55 -17.32
CA ILE A 31 2.55 -3.23 -15.93
C ILE A 31 3.23 -1.92 -15.53
N VAL A 32 2.44 -0.88 -15.31
CA VAL A 32 2.93 0.47 -15.00
C VAL A 32 2.81 0.84 -13.54
N ALA A 33 2.00 0.09 -12.78
CA ALA A 33 1.86 0.26 -11.35
C ALA A 33 1.37 -1.02 -10.67
N PHE A 34 1.62 -1.12 -9.37
CA PHE A 34 1.03 -2.14 -8.53
C PHE A 34 0.82 -1.64 -7.11
N ALA A 35 -0.07 -2.31 -6.38
CA ALA A 35 -0.15 -2.20 -4.93
C ALA A 35 -0.47 -3.57 -4.31
N SER A 36 0.12 -3.84 -3.15
CA SER A 36 -0.12 -5.07 -2.40
C SER A 36 -0.56 -4.78 -0.98
N ALA A 37 -1.35 -5.70 -0.42
CA ALA A 37 -1.90 -5.58 0.91
C ALA A 37 -2.03 -6.95 1.58
N SER A 38 -1.84 -6.97 2.90
CA SER A 38 -1.93 -8.17 3.72
C SER A 38 -3.40 -8.57 3.92
N LEU A 39 -3.68 -9.87 3.95
CA LEU A 39 -4.95 -10.50 4.30
C LEU A 39 -5.02 -10.90 5.78
N ILE A 40 -3.88 -10.86 6.46
CA ILE A 40 -3.73 -11.14 7.89
C ILE A 40 -3.43 -9.84 8.65
N LYS A 41 -3.71 -9.84 9.96
CA LYS A 41 -3.31 -8.73 10.84
C LYS A 41 -1.79 -8.68 10.93
N THR A 42 -1.20 -7.48 10.79
CA THR A 42 0.24 -7.27 10.97
C THR A 42 0.59 -6.62 12.30
N ASN A 43 -0.41 -6.08 13.02
CA ASN A 43 -0.32 -5.57 14.39
C ASN A 43 -1.71 -5.57 15.05
N ASP A 44 -1.77 -5.22 16.34
CA ASP A 44 -3.02 -5.21 17.12
C ASP A 44 -3.82 -3.91 17.00
N LEU A 45 -3.23 -2.84 16.45
CA LEU A 45 -3.83 -1.50 16.37
C LEU A 45 -4.67 -1.30 15.10
N PHE A 46 -4.21 -1.85 13.98
CA PHE A 46 -4.86 -1.73 12.67
C PHE A 46 -5.08 -3.11 12.06
N GLU A 47 -6.25 -3.29 11.46
CA GLU A 47 -6.68 -4.61 11.02
C GLU A 47 -5.86 -5.14 9.85
N ARG A 48 -5.47 -4.29 8.90
CA ARG A 48 -4.68 -4.68 7.73
C ARG A 48 -3.63 -3.66 7.34
N GLU A 49 -2.64 -4.11 6.60
CA GLU A 49 -1.56 -3.28 6.09
C GLU A 49 -1.54 -3.27 4.57
N VAL A 50 -1.36 -2.07 3.99
CA VAL A 50 -0.98 -1.94 2.58
C VAL A 50 0.54 -1.92 2.53
N ASN A 51 1.13 -3.01 2.05
CA ASN A 51 2.57 -3.28 2.20
C ASN A 51 3.40 -2.54 1.15
N SER A 52 2.87 -2.32 -0.05
CA SER A 52 3.61 -1.67 -1.13
C SER A 52 2.68 -0.98 -2.11
N ILE A 53 3.13 0.17 -2.60
CA ILE A 53 2.50 0.89 -3.71
C ILE A 53 3.63 1.44 -4.57
N TYR A 54 3.59 1.17 -5.86
CA TYR A 54 4.59 1.64 -6.80
C TYR A 54 3.94 2.00 -8.12
N ILE A 55 4.38 3.12 -8.68
CA ILE A 55 3.90 3.64 -9.96
C ILE A 55 5.14 4.14 -10.70
N LEU A 56 5.31 3.70 -11.95
CA LEU A 56 6.36 4.22 -12.83
C LEU A 56 6.26 5.75 -12.92
N LYS A 57 7.41 6.42 -12.91
CA LYS A 57 7.50 7.89 -12.78
C LYS A 57 6.63 8.64 -13.81
N GLU A 58 6.64 8.19 -15.05
CA GLU A 58 5.86 8.75 -16.18
C GLU A 58 4.33 8.52 -16.08
N PHE A 59 3.90 7.64 -15.18
CA PHE A 59 2.51 7.32 -14.89
C PHE A 59 2.02 7.91 -13.56
N GLN A 60 2.89 8.57 -12.79
CA GLN A 60 2.50 9.27 -11.56
C GLN A 60 1.64 10.51 -11.86
N ARG A 61 0.93 11.00 -10.84
CA ARG A 61 0.02 12.18 -10.91
C ARG A 61 -1.16 12.05 -11.89
N LYS A 62 -1.42 10.86 -12.44
CA LYS A 62 -2.56 10.54 -13.32
C LYS A 62 -3.74 9.84 -12.61
N GLY A 63 -3.83 9.97 -11.28
CA GLY A 63 -4.89 9.32 -10.48
C GLY A 63 -4.67 7.82 -10.17
N ILE A 64 -3.65 7.18 -10.74
CA ILE A 64 -3.36 5.74 -10.56
C ILE A 64 -3.20 5.34 -9.09
N GLY A 65 -2.53 6.15 -8.27
CA GLY A 65 -2.39 5.85 -6.84
C GLY A 65 -3.73 5.80 -6.12
N ARG A 66 -4.67 6.68 -6.46
CA ARG A 66 -6.03 6.66 -5.92
C ARG A 66 -6.79 5.42 -6.39
N LEU A 67 -6.65 5.06 -7.67
CA LEU A 67 -7.24 3.84 -8.21
C LEU A 67 -6.78 2.59 -7.44
N LEU A 68 -5.46 2.44 -7.24
CA LEU A 68 -4.89 1.31 -6.50
C LEU A 68 -5.38 1.24 -5.04
N ILE A 69 -5.37 2.36 -4.31
CA ILE A 69 -5.90 2.41 -2.94
C ILE A 69 -7.40 2.07 -2.93
N LYS A 70 -8.17 2.56 -3.89
CA LYS A 70 -9.60 2.26 -3.98
C LYS A 70 -9.85 0.76 -4.19
N SER A 71 -9.10 0.11 -5.08
CA SER A 71 -9.20 -1.34 -5.29
C SER A 71 -8.90 -2.13 -4.02
N ILE A 72 -7.86 -1.73 -3.27
CA ILE A 72 -7.54 -2.35 -1.98
C ILE A 72 -8.68 -2.15 -0.97
N ILE A 73 -9.20 -0.94 -0.83
CA ILE A 73 -10.29 -0.65 0.10
C ILE A 73 -11.54 -1.43 -0.26
N THR A 74 -11.90 -1.52 -1.54
CA THR A 74 -13.02 -2.36 -1.99
C THR A 74 -12.82 -3.81 -1.54
N LYS A 75 -11.62 -4.37 -1.72
CA LYS A 75 -11.34 -5.73 -1.26
C LYS A 75 -11.41 -5.88 0.26
N PHE A 76 -10.90 -4.90 1.00
CA PHE A 76 -10.98 -4.87 2.46
C PHE A 76 -12.41 -4.80 2.98
N ILE A 77 -13.27 -3.99 2.35
CA ILE A 77 -14.70 -3.91 2.67
C ILE A 77 -15.38 -5.27 2.47
N GLU A 78 -15.10 -5.98 1.37
CA GLU A 78 -15.64 -7.33 1.12
C GLU A 78 -15.31 -8.33 2.23
N ILE A 79 -14.18 -8.15 2.91
CA ILE A 79 -13.73 -9.02 4.02
C ILE A 79 -13.93 -8.38 5.40
N ASN A 80 -14.81 -7.38 5.50
CA ASN A 80 -15.20 -6.68 6.74
C ASN A 80 -14.03 -6.00 7.49
N VAL A 81 -13.03 -5.53 6.76
CA VAL A 81 -11.93 -4.76 7.33
C VAL A 81 -12.33 -3.29 7.48
N LYS A 82 -12.07 -2.70 8.65
CA LYS A 82 -12.42 -1.30 8.97
C LYS A 82 -11.23 -0.35 8.96
N SER A 83 -10.08 -0.83 9.40
CA SER A 83 -8.90 0.02 9.62
C SER A 83 -7.68 -0.49 8.87
N MET A 84 -6.82 0.43 8.43
CA MET A 84 -5.60 0.08 7.72
C MET A 84 -4.42 0.99 8.06
N ILE A 85 -3.21 0.48 7.81
CA ILE A 85 -1.94 1.19 8.02
C ILE A 85 -1.02 1.07 6.79
N ILE A 86 -0.18 2.09 6.59
CA ILE A 86 0.89 2.15 5.59
C ILE A 86 2.17 2.66 6.25
N TRP A 87 3.25 1.90 6.09
CA TRP A 87 4.60 2.34 6.44
C TRP A 87 5.33 2.92 5.22
N THR A 88 5.88 4.12 5.35
CA THR A 88 6.74 4.74 4.33
C THR A 88 7.99 5.31 4.98
N LEU A 89 9.07 5.50 4.20
CA LEU A 89 10.21 6.30 4.67
C LEU A 89 9.76 7.75 4.87
N GLU A 90 10.25 8.39 5.92
CA GLU A 90 9.99 9.81 6.20
C GLU A 90 10.53 10.71 5.08
N ASP A 91 11.64 10.33 4.44
CA ASP A 91 12.19 11.10 3.33
C ASP A 91 11.55 10.75 1.98
N ASN A 92 10.60 9.82 1.92
CA ASN A 92 9.90 9.50 0.68
C ASN A 92 8.94 10.64 0.32
N PRO A 93 9.14 11.38 -0.78
CA PRO A 93 8.25 12.48 -1.16
C PRO A 93 6.80 12.01 -1.43
N SER A 94 6.64 10.72 -1.72
CA SER A 94 5.33 10.10 -1.94
C SER A 94 4.49 10.03 -0.67
N GLN A 95 5.06 10.23 0.54
CA GLN A 95 4.29 10.25 1.78
C GLN A 95 3.17 11.31 1.78
N ILE A 96 3.39 12.39 1.01
CA ILE A 96 2.41 13.48 0.82
C ILE A 96 1.11 12.92 0.25
N PHE A 97 1.15 11.87 -0.57
CA PHE A 97 -0.03 11.19 -1.09
C PHE A 97 -0.91 10.62 0.04
N TYR A 98 -0.32 9.96 1.04
CA TYR A 98 -1.06 9.39 2.17
C TYR A 98 -1.67 10.47 3.06
N LYS A 99 -0.94 11.57 3.28
CA LYS A 99 -1.47 12.74 3.99
C LYS A 99 -2.69 13.34 3.26
N HIS A 100 -2.66 13.45 1.93
CA HIS A 100 -3.79 13.95 1.13
C HIS A 100 -4.98 12.99 1.08
N LEU A 101 -4.77 11.71 1.37
CA LEU A 101 -5.85 10.73 1.57
C LEU A 101 -6.41 10.75 3.00
N GLY A 102 -6.02 11.73 3.83
CA GLY A 102 -6.49 11.86 5.20
C GLY A 102 -5.83 10.92 6.20
N GLY A 103 -4.69 10.31 5.84
CA GLY A 103 -3.98 9.42 6.75
C GLY A 103 -3.39 10.19 7.95
N ASN A 104 -3.62 9.65 9.14
CA ASN A 104 -3.04 10.18 10.38
C ASN A 104 -1.69 9.54 10.65
N ILE A 105 -0.71 10.33 11.09
CA ILE A 105 0.58 9.79 11.53
C ILE A 105 0.38 9.22 12.93
N VAL A 106 0.57 7.91 13.08
CA VAL A 106 0.30 7.21 14.35
C VAL A 106 1.55 6.65 15.01
N ASP A 107 2.62 6.46 14.24
CA ASP A 107 3.85 5.87 14.74
C ASP A 107 5.07 6.23 13.86
N LYS A 108 6.27 6.08 14.42
CA LYS A 108 7.55 6.21 13.75
C LYS A 108 8.51 5.16 14.26
N ARG A 109 9.34 4.60 13.37
CA ARG A 109 10.39 3.65 13.75
C ARG A 109 11.63 3.80 12.91
N ILE A 110 12.77 3.42 13.46
CA ILE A 110 14.03 3.33 12.72
C ILE A 110 14.18 1.92 12.17
N ILE A 111 14.58 1.79 10.91
CA ILE A 111 14.98 0.53 10.29
C ILE A 111 16.42 0.62 9.78
N ASP A 112 17.16 -0.48 9.85
CA ASP A 112 18.39 -0.61 9.06
C ASP A 112 18.03 -1.12 7.67
N ARG A 113 18.51 -0.43 6.64
CA ARG A 113 18.42 -0.90 5.27
C ARG A 113 19.72 -0.66 4.53
N GLY A 114 20.50 -1.72 4.36
CA GLY A 114 21.78 -1.67 3.65
C GLY A 114 22.83 -0.86 4.42
N GLY A 115 22.86 -1.00 5.75
CA GLY A 115 23.81 -0.29 6.63
C GLY A 115 23.48 1.20 6.81
N LYS A 116 22.28 1.62 6.41
CA LYS A 116 21.77 2.97 6.64
C LYS A 116 20.58 2.90 7.58
N SER A 117 20.64 3.70 8.64
CA SER A 117 19.51 3.96 9.53
C SER A 117 18.52 4.88 8.83
N LEU A 118 17.31 4.38 8.55
CA LEU A 118 16.24 5.12 7.88
C LEU A 118 15.03 5.24 8.80
N GLN A 119 14.43 6.44 8.86
CA GLN A 119 13.19 6.67 9.59
C GLN A 119 11.98 6.26 8.74
N GLN A 120 11.14 5.38 9.29
CA GLN A 120 9.82 5.06 8.79
C GLN A 120 8.75 5.76 9.61
N ILE A 121 7.66 6.11 8.94
CA ILE A 121 6.46 6.74 9.49
C ILE A 121 5.26 5.91 9.07
N ALA A 122 4.34 5.71 10.01
CA ALA A 122 3.07 5.04 9.79
C ALA A 122 1.94 6.04 9.56
N TYR A 123 1.30 5.95 8.40
CA TYR A 123 0.00 6.57 8.13
C TYR A 123 -1.10 5.55 8.36
N ALA A 124 -2.16 5.94 9.06
CA ALA A 124 -3.26 5.02 9.36
C ALA A 124 -4.64 5.67 9.24
N TRP A 125 -5.64 4.80 9.05
CA TRP A 125 -7.05 5.14 8.94
C TRP A 125 -7.85 4.18 9.81
N GLU A 126 -8.62 4.73 10.75
CA GLU A 126 -9.51 3.95 11.63
C GLU A 126 -10.80 3.53 10.91
N ASP A 127 -11.22 4.32 9.91
CA ASP A 127 -12.34 4.03 9.02
C ASP A 127 -11.91 4.21 7.55
N ILE A 128 -11.70 3.09 6.87
CA ILE A 128 -11.31 3.08 5.45
C ILE A 128 -12.41 3.59 4.51
N THR A 129 -13.68 3.63 4.95
CA THR A 129 -14.79 4.11 4.12
C THR A 129 -14.76 5.63 3.94
N CYS A 130 -14.14 6.35 4.87
CA CYS A 130 -13.99 7.81 4.79
C CYS A 130 -12.94 8.27 3.76
N ILE A 131 -12.04 7.40 3.31
CA ILE A 131 -10.89 7.76 2.45
C ILE A 131 -11.33 8.35 1.10
N PHE A 132 -12.46 7.86 0.56
CA PHE A 132 -13.04 8.36 -0.68
C PHE A 132 -14.50 8.79 -0.54
N GLY A 133 -15.01 8.93 0.69
CA GLY A 133 -16.42 9.16 1.03
C GLY A 133 -17.04 10.46 0.56
N HIS A 134 -16.40 11.23 -0.34
CA HIS A 134 -16.92 12.48 -0.90
C HIS A 134 -16.59 12.62 -2.39
N SER A 135 -16.95 11.62 -3.21
CA SER A 135 -16.94 11.76 -4.67
C SER A 135 -18.28 11.35 -5.27
N ASN A 136 -19.31 12.14 -4.95
CA ASN A 136 -20.41 12.40 -5.86
C ASN A 136 -20.09 13.71 -6.59
N ARG A 137 -19.37 13.65 -7.71
CA ARG A 137 -19.43 14.62 -8.81
C ARG A 137 -19.04 13.92 -10.10
#